data_AF-A0A0C6EEC5-F1
#
_entry.id   AF-A0A0C6EEC5-F1
#
_cell.length_a   1.000
_cell.length_b   1.000
_cell.length_c   1.000
_cell.angle_alpha   90.00
_cell.angle_beta   90.00
_cell.angle_gamma   90.00
#
_symmetry.space_group_name_H-M   'P 1'
#
loop_
_entity.id
_entity.type
_entity.pdbx_description
1 polymer ?
#
loop_
_entity_poly.entity_id
_entity_poly.type
_entity_poly.pdbx_seq_one_letter_code
_entity_poly.pdbx_strand_id
1 'polypeptide(L)'
;MAGNNPNVFNIKDNEFNIIQKGLDPEQVKSFVENLLSENGRLSTELGKLKEQAEHLDSLKRLADATVVEADKIAVTIKEEAISKAKAESDSLLAKAEEKAKKVYEQIYRQLNTLKQQVNSLDKDFDFKSEGEAAVVELAHSATKETNKSEPDDFMAKAVATSDIIESTTQEVIVRDKEIELEILPPVDAVKITKIMDQLENASEVEVVELIPRPNHPVIIVYENKPNSLLDVLKKLSMVGKVNEIPASPNGSGIVRRKYEISLAANAVK
;
A
#
# COMPACT_ATOMS: atom_id res chain seq x y z
N MET A 1 21.28 13.69 -70.13
CA MET A 1 21.18 13.85 -71.60
C MET A 1 19.71 13.68 -71.98
N ALA A 2 18.94 14.77 -72.06
CA ALA A 2 17.55 14.70 -72.50
C ALA A 2 17.53 14.91 -74.02
N GLY A 3 17.07 13.91 -74.76
CA GLY A 3 16.80 14.02 -76.19
C GLY A 3 15.67 15.02 -76.39
N ASN A 4 16.00 16.17 -76.96
CA ASN A 4 15.05 17.26 -77.16
C ASN A 4 14.11 16.88 -78.32
N ASN A 5 12.99 16.23 -78.02
CA ASN A 5 11.93 15.99 -79.00
C ASN A 5 11.29 17.34 -79.34
N PRO A 6 11.33 17.82 -80.60
CA PRO A 6 10.81 19.14 -80.98
C PRO A 6 9.27 19.26 -80.82
N ASN A 7 8.59 18.15 -80.54
CA ASN A 7 7.15 18.06 -80.35
C ASN A 7 6.73 17.99 -78.88
N VAL A 8 7.64 18.15 -77.92
CA VAL A 8 7.32 18.11 -76.48
C VAL A 8 7.78 19.40 -75.80
N PHE A 9 6.89 20.01 -75.03
CA PHE A 9 7.12 21.19 -74.20
C PHE A 9 7.04 20.79 -72.73
N ASN A 10 8.06 21.11 -71.94
CA ASN A 10 8.12 20.74 -70.53
C ASN A 10 7.84 21.97 -69.64
N ILE A 11 6.88 21.84 -68.72
CA ILE A 11 6.56 22.85 -67.70
C ILE A 11 6.87 22.26 -66.33
N LYS A 12 7.94 22.76 -65.72
CA LYS A 12 8.58 22.18 -64.52
C LYS A 12 8.99 20.74 -64.79
N ASP A 13 8.14 19.79 -64.42
CA ASP A 13 8.35 18.33 -64.55
C ASP A 13 7.23 17.65 -65.35
N ASN A 14 6.34 18.43 -65.98
CA ASN A 14 5.23 17.91 -66.77
C ASN A 14 5.46 18.13 -68.25
N GLU A 15 5.36 17.06 -69.02
CA GLU A 15 5.55 17.06 -70.47
C GLU A 15 4.21 17.19 -71.20
N PHE A 16 4.15 18.12 -72.16
CA PHE A 16 2.99 18.38 -73.00
C PHE A 16 3.39 18.33 -74.46
N ASN A 17 2.59 17.71 -75.30
CA ASN A 17 2.82 17.67 -76.74
C ASN A 17 2.48 19.01 -77.39
N ILE A 18 3.28 19.42 -78.38
CA ILE A 18 3.02 20.60 -79.20
C ILE A 18 2.30 20.17 -80.47
N ILE A 19 1.08 20.70 -80.66
CA ILE A 19 0.26 20.58 -81.87
C ILE A 19 0.27 21.91 -82.64
N GLN A 20 -0.29 21.94 -83.87
CA GLN A 20 -0.28 23.14 -84.74
C GLN A 20 -0.81 24.43 -84.09
N LYS A 21 -1.67 24.31 -83.06
CA LYS A 21 -2.28 25.44 -82.35
C LYS A 21 -1.68 25.71 -80.96
N GLY A 22 -0.56 25.07 -80.59
CA GLY A 22 0.08 25.22 -79.28
C GLY A 22 0.16 23.89 -78.51
N LEU A 23 0.02 23.91 -77.19
CA LEU A 23 0.00 22.69 -76.37
C LEU A 23 -1.27 21.87 -76.63
N ASP A 24 -1.16 20.55 -76.51
CA ASP A 24 -2.29 19.63 -76.61
C ASP A 24 -3.36 19.96 -75.53
N PRO A 25 -4.56 20.42 -75.93
CA PRO A 25 -5.61 20.82 -74.99
C PRO A 25 -6.10 19.67 -74.10
N GLU A 26 -6.09 18.43 -74.59
CA GLU A 26 -6.57 17.28 -73.82
C GLU A 26 -5.60 16.92 -72.69
N GLN A 27 -4.29 17.03 -72.96
CA GLN A 27 -3.26 16.81 -71.94
C GLN A 27 -3.29 17.91 -70.87
N VAL A 28 -3.44 19.17 -71.28
CA VAL A 28 -3.57 20.29 -70.34
C VAL A 28 -4.84 20.16 -69.51
N LYS A 29 -5.97 19.78 -70.12
CA LYS A 29 -7.24 19.55 -69.43
C LYS A 29 -7.13 18.42 -68.40
N SER A 30 -6.58 17.27 -68.80
CA SER A 30 -6.36 16.15 -67.89
C SER A 30 -5.46 16.53 -66.71
N PHE A 31 -4.38 17.29 -66.97
CA PHE A 31 -3.49 17.79 -65.92
C PHE A 31 -4.21 18.73 -64.94
N VAL A 32 -5.01 19.67 -65.44
CA VAL A 32 -5.79 20.60 -64.60
C VAL A 32 -6.85 19.87 -63.80
N GLU A 33 -7.54 18.89 -64.38
CA GLU A 33 -8.52 18.05 -63.67
C GLU A 33 -7.85 17.26 -62.54
N ASN A 34 -6.66 16.71 -62.77
CA ASN A 34 -5.87 16.03 -61.74
C ASN A 34 -5.48 16.97 -60.60
N LEU A 35 -5.00 18.18 -60.92
CA LEU A 35 -4.67 19.20 -59.92
C LEU A 35 -5.89 19.63 -59.09
N LEU A 36 -7.06 19.79 -59.73
CA LEU A 36 -8.31 20.10 -59.03
C LEU A 36 -8.72 18.96 -58.10
N SER A 37 -8.61 17.72 -58.56
CA SER A 37 -8.91 16.52 -57.75
C SER A 37 -7.97 16.42 -56.54
N GLU A 38 -6.67 16.60 -56.76
CA GLU A 38 -5.66 16.56 -55.71
C GLU A 38 -5.89 17.66 -54.67
N ASN A 39 -6.15 18.88 -55.11
CA ASN A 39 -6.43 20.00 -54.21
C ASN A 39 -7.72 19.77 -53.40
N GLY A 40 -8.75 19.18 -54.00
CA GLY A 40 -9.96 18.76 -53.29
C GLY A 40 -9.69 17.68 -52.22
N ARG A 41 -8.83 16.70 -52.56
CA ARG A 41 -8.40 15.66 -51.61
C ARG A 41 -7.62 16.25 -50.44
N LEU A 42 -6.65 17.12 -50.72
CA LEU A 42 -5.82 17.78 -49.70
C LEU A 42 -6.65 18.67 -48.77
N SER A 43 -7.61 19.42 -49.32
CA SER A 43 -8.54 20.24 -48.51
C SER A 43 -9.36 19.37 -47.55
N THR A 44 -9.84 18.22 -48.02
CA THR A 44 -10.59 17.26 -47.19
C THR A 44 -9.70 16.67 -46.08
N GLU A 45 -8.46 16.32 -46.41
CA GLU A 45 -7.49 15.77 -45.46
C GLU A 45 -7.12 16.80 -44.38
N LEU A 46 -6.93 18.07 -44.76
CA LEU A 46 -6.69 19.17 -43.84
C LEU A 46 -7.86 19.37 -42.88
N GLY A 47 -9.10 19.25 -43.36
CA GLY A 47 -10.30 19.29 -42.52
C GLY A 47 -10.29 18.20 -41.45
N LYS A 48 -9.99 16.95 -41.83
CA LYS A 48 -9.91 15.81 -40.89
C LYS A 48 -8.80 15.99 -39.84
N LEU A 49 -7.63 16.47 -40.27
CA LEU A 49 -6.52 16.73 -39.34
C LEU A 49 -6.87 17.81 -38.32
N LYS A 50 -7.62 18.84 -38.73
CA LYS A 50 -8.09 19.88 -37.82
C LYS A 50 -9.06 19.32 -36.78
N GLU A 51 -10.02 18.52 -37.20
CA GLU A 51 -10.96 17.85 -36.29
C GLU A 51 -10.24 16.95 -35.29
N GLN A 52 -9.25 16.17 -35.75
CA GLN A 52 -8.40 15.35 -34.88
C GLN A 52 -7.61 16.18 -33.86
N ALA A 53 -7.08 17.34 -34.26
CA ALA A 53 -6.38 18.25 -33.35
C ALA A 53 -7.32 18.77 -32.26
N GLU A 54 -8.55 19.15 -32.62
CA GLU A 54 -9.57 19.60 -31.66
C GLU A 54 -9.94 18.49 -30.66
N HIS A 55 -10.05 17.24 -31.12
CA HIS A 55 -10.26 16.08 -30.24
C HIS A 55 -9.09 15.87 -29.27
N LEU A 56 -7.84 15.95 -29.75
CA LEU A 56 -6.66 15.81 -28.89
C LEU A 56 -6.60 16.90 -27.82
N ASP A 57 -6.95 18.14 -28.16
CA ASP A 57 -7.03 19.23 -27.18
C ASP A 57 -8.11 18.96 -26.12
N SER A 58 -9.28 18.46 -26.52
CA SER A 58 -10.34 18.09 -25.58
C SER A 58 -9.89 16.97 -24.63
N LEU A 59 -9.18 15.97 -25.14
CA LEU A 59 -8.67 14.85 -24.36
C LEU A 59 -7.58 15.31 -23.38
N LYS A 60 -6.70 16.22 -23.82
CA LYS A 60 -5.71 16.85 -22.95
C LYS A 60 -6.37 17.59 -21.79
N ARG A 61 -7.38 18.42 -22.06
CA ARG A 61 -8.12 19.15 -21.02
C ARG A 61 -8.82 18.20 -20.04
N LEU A 62 -9.36 17.09 -20.53
CA LEU A 62 -9.96 16.07 -19.68
C LEU A 62 -8.92 15.38 -18.79
N ALA A 63 -7.75 15.03 -19.35
CA ALA A 63 -6.65 14.45 -18.59
C ALA A 63 -6.17 15.41 -17.49
N ASP A 64 -5.92 16.68 -17.84
CA ASP A 64 -5.51 17.71 -16.89
C ASP A 64 -6.56 17.88 -15.77
N ALA A 65 -7.84 17.95 -16.11
CA ALA A 65 -8.92 18.04 -15.13
C ALA A 65 -9.02 16.81 -14.22
N THR A 66 -8.79 15.61 -14.76
CA THR A 66 -8.84 14.35 -14.00
C THR A 66 -7.70 14.27 -12.99
N VAL A 67 -6.50 14.73 -13.36
CA VAL A 67 -5.35 14.80 -12.44
C VAL A 67 -5.64 15.76 -11.29
N VAL A 68 -6.15 16.96 -11.59
CA VAL A 68 -6.50 17.95 -10.56
C VAL A 68 -7.58 17.42 -9.60
N GLU A 69 -8.60 16.74 -10.13
CA GLU A 69 -9.66 16.19 -9.27
C GLU A 69 -9.14 15.01 -8.43
N ALA A 70 -8.27 14.16 -8.98
CA ALA A 70 -7.64 13.08 -8.22
C ALA A 70 -6.79 13.62 -7.06
N ASP A 71 -5.99 14.66 -7.29
CA ASP A 71 -5.20 15.31 -6.24
C ASP A 71 -6.10 15.90 -5.14
N LYS A 72 -7.20 16.55 -5.55
CA LYS A 72 -8.18 17.09 -4.60
C LYS A 72 -8.82 16.00 -3.75
N ILE A 73 -9.23 14.88 -4.37
CA ILE A 73 -9.80 13.73 -3.66
C ILE A 73 -8.77 13.14 -2.69
N ALA A 74 -7.50 13.03 -3.11
CA ALA A 74 -6.44 12.52 -2.24
C ALA A 74 -6.24 13.40 -1.00
N VAL A 75 -6.25 14.74 -1.16
CA VAL A 75 -6.19 15.69 -0.05
C VAL A 75 -7.38 15.49 0.89
N THR A 76 -8.61 15.42 0.36
CA THR A 76 -9.80 15.24 1.20
C THR A 76 -9.80 13.92 1.97
N ILE A 77 -9.38 12.82 1.34
CA ILE A 77 -9.29 11.51 2.00
C ILE A 77 -8.26 11.55 3.13
N LYS A 78 -7.11 12.21 2.90
CA LYS A 78 -6.08 12.36 3.93
C LYS A 78 -6.60 13.17 5.12
N GLU A 79 -7.28 14.27 4.87
CA GLU A 79 -7.87 15.11 5.92
C GLU A 79 -8.94 14.35 6.72
N GLU A 80 -9.85 13.65 6.04
CA GLU A 80 -10.88 12.84 6.69
C GLU A 80 -10.28 11.70 7.52
N ALA A 81 -9.28 11.00 6.99
CA ALA A 81 -8.60 9.92 7.70
C ALA A 81 -7.91 10.42 8.98
N ILE A 82 -7.21 11.55 8.90
CA ILE A 82 -6.55 12.18 10.06
C ILE A 82 -7.60 12.61 11.10
N SER A 83 -8.67 13.26 10.66
CA SER A 83 -9.75 13.72 11.54
C SER A 83 -10.42 12.54 12.26
N LYS A 84 -10.72 11.47 11.54
CA LYS A 84 -11.34 10.27 12.10
C LYS A 84 -10.40 9.54 13.07
N ALA A 85 -9.14 9.37 12.70
CA ALA A 85 -8.13 8.75 13.58
C ALA A 85 -7.97 9.54 14.89
N LYS A 86 -7.95 10.88 14.82
CA LYS A 86 -7.90 11.74 16.00
C LYS A 86 -9.14 11.57 16.87
N ALA A 87 -10.33 11.61 16.29
CA ALA A 87 -11.58 11.44 17.03
C ALA A 87 -11.68 10.06 17.71
N GLU A 88 -11.23 9.00 17.04
CA GLU A 88 -11.18 7.65 17.61
C GLU A 88 -10.15 7.54 18.74
N SER A 89 -8.98 8.14 18.57
CA SER A 89 -7.93 8.22 19.60
C SER A 89 -8.43 8.95 20.85
N ASP A 90 -9.05 10.12 20.68
CA ASP A 90 -9.59 10.92 21.79
C ASP A 90 -10.70 10.15 22.52
N SER A 91 -11.55 9.43 21.79
CA SER A 91 -12.59 8.56 22.38
C SER A 91 -12.00 7.40 23.19
N LEU A 92 -10.93 6.77 22.68
CA LEU A 92 -10.24 5.69 23.38
C LEU A 92 -9.56 6.20 24.65
N LEU A 93 -8.91 7.36 24.59
CA LEU A 93 -8.27 7.99 25.75
C LEU A 93 -9.30 8.28 26.84
N ALA A 94 -10.44 8.89 26.49
CA ALA A 94 -11.51 9.17 27.45
C ALA A 94 -12.04 7.89 28.12
N LYS A 95 -12.24 6.81 27.34
CA LYS A 95 -12.65 5.50 27.88
C LYS A 95 -11.60 4.88 28.79
N ALA A 96 -10.31 5.03 28.46
CA ALA A 96 -9.21 4.53 29.28
C ALA A 96 -9.14 5.28 30.62
N GLU A 97 -9.27 6.61 30.60
CA GLU A 97 -9.32 7.44 31.80
C GLU A 97 -10.51 7.09 32.69
N GLU A 98 -11.71 6.89 32.11
CA GLU A 98 -12.90 6.49 32.86
C GLU A 98 -12.70 5.13 33.53
N LYS A 99 -12.15 4.15 32.81
CA LYS A 99 -11.82 2.83 33.36
C LYS A 99 -10.79 2.93 34.48
N ALA A 100 -9.75 3.74 34.32
CA ALA A 100 -8.73 3.95 35.35
C ALA A 100 -9.33 4.56 36.62
N LYS A 101 -10.21 5.56 36.49
CA LYS A 101 -10.95 6.15 37.63
C LYS A 101 -11.81 5.11 38.35
N LYS A 102 -12.55 4.28 37.62
CA LYS A 102 -13.37 3.20 38.20
C LYS A 102 -12.53 2.19 38.98
N VAL A 103 -11.39 1.77 38.43
CA VAL A 103 -10.47 0.85 39.12
C VAL A 103 -9.91 1.50 40.39
N TYR A 104 -9.50 2.76 40.33
CA TYR A 104 -9.00 3.49 41.49
C TYR A 104 -10.06 3.56 42.61
N GLU A 105 -11.30 3.91 42.27
CA GLU A 105 -12.40 3.93 43.24
C GLU A 105 -12.68 2.55 43.84
N GLN A 106 -12.61 1.48 43.04
CA GLN A 106 -12.79 0.11 43.51
C GLN A 106 -11.70 -0.30 44.50
N ILE A 107 -10.43 -0.01 44.17
CA ILE A 107 -9.30 -0.25 45.08
C ILE A 107 -9.49 0.52 46.38
N TYR A 108 -9.91 1.79 46.31
CA TYR A 108 -10.14 2.62 47.50
C TYR A 108 -11.25 2.05 48.41
N ARG A 109 -12.35 1.56 47.83
CA ARG A 109 -13.43 0.89 48.58
C ARG A 109 -12.94 -0.40 49.24
N GLN A 110 -12.18 -1.22 48.52
CA GLN A 110 -11.62 -2.47 49.04
C GLN A 110 -10.64 -2.20 50.18
N LEU A 111 -9.77 -1.19 50.04
CA LEU A 111 -8.82 -0.78 51.07
C LEU A 111 -9.54 -0.34 52.34
N ASN A 112 -10.61 0.47 52.22
CA ASN A 112 -11.40 0.89 53.38
C ASN A 112 -12.14 -0.27 54.05
N THR A 113 -12.64 -1.23 53.27
CA THR A 113 -13.26 -2.45 53.81
C THR A 113 -12.24 -3.29 54.57
N LEU A 114 -11.05 -3.49 54.01
CA LEU A 114 -9.97 -4.22 54.67
C LEU A 114 -9.52 -3.52 55.95
N LYS A 115 -9.43 -2.19 55.95
CA LYS A 115 -9.13 -1.40 57.16
C LYS A 115 -10.17 -1.63 58.26
N GLN A 116 -11.45 -1.70 57.91
CA GLN A 116 -12.51 -2.04 58.88
C GLN A 116 -12.36 -3.47 59.41
N GLN A 117 -12.06 -4.43 58.54
CA GLN A 117 -11.85 -5.82 58.93
C GLN A 117 -10.66 -5.97 59.90
N VAL A 118 -9.53 -5.33 59.62
CA VAL A 118 -8.36 -5.32 60.50
C VAL A 118 -8.71 -4.71 61.87
N ASN A 119 -9.44 -3.59 61.88
CA ASN A 119 -9.88 -2.98 63.13
C ASN A 119 -10.86 -3.85 63.94
N SER A 120 -11.69 -4.69 63.29
CA SER A 120 -12.52 -5.66 64.01
C SER A 120 -11.71 -6.83 64.55
N LEU A 121 -10.69 -7.29 63.81
CA LEU A 121 -9.76 -8.31 64.27
C LEU A 121 -8.99 -7.85 65.52
N ASP A 122 -8.54 -6.60 65.58
CA ASP A 122 -7.90 -6.03 66.78
C ASP A 122 -8.81 -6.06 68.02
N LYS A 123 -10.13 -5.91 67.84
CA LYS A 123 -11.11 -5.95 68.94
C LYS A 123 -11.45 -7.37 69.38
N ASP A 124 -11.40 -8.34 68.47
CA ASP A 124 -11.62 -9.75 68.79
C ASP A 124 -10.40 -10.38 69.50
N PHE A 125 -9.25 -9.71 69.48
CA PHE A 125 -8.02 -10.06 70.20
C PHE A 125 -7.91 -9.44 71.61
N ASP A 126 -9.00 -8.93 72.18
CA ASP A 126 -9.05 -8.44 73.56
C ASP A 126 -9.09 -9.62 74.56
N PHE A 127 -7.94 -10.30 74.71
CA PHE A 127 -7.70 -11.17 75.86
C PHE A 127 -7.79 -10.32 77.12
N LYS A 128 -8.71 -10.66 78.03
CA LYS A 128 -8.77 -10.09 79.39
C LYS A 128 -7.38 -10.17 80.04
N SER A 129 -6.63 -9.07 80.01
CA SER A 129 -5.50 -8.86 80.90
C SER A 129 -5.77 -7.59 81.69
N GLU A 130 -6.13 -7.80 82.96
CA GLU A 130 -5.93 -6.82 84.02
C GLU A 130 -4.46 -6.37 84.00
N GLY A 131 -4.20 -5.06 84.08
CA GLY A 131 -2.85 -4.53 84.35
C GLY A 131 -2.49 -3.24 83.61
N GLU A 132 -2.77 -2.11 84.27
CA GLU A 132 -2.05 -0.82 84.26
C GLU A 132 -1.31 -0.30 83.00
N ALA A 133 -1.93 0.72 82.41
CA ALA A 133 -1.42 2.08 82.12
C ALA A 133 0.05 2.33 81.66
N ALA A 134 0.12 2.90 80.45
CA ALA A 134 1.04 3.95 79.95
C ALA A 134 2.53 3.58 79.83
N VAL A 135 3.27 3.92 78.77
CA VAL A 135 3.39 5.23 78.13
C VAL A 135 3.86 5.05 76.67
N VAL A 136 3.32 5.89 75.79
CA VAL A 136 3.72 6.05 74.38
C VAL A 136 5.08 6.76 74.31
N GLU A 137 6.00 6.26 73.50
CA GLU A 137 7.06 7.10 72.93
C GLU A 137 7.32 6.71 71.45
N LEU A 138 6.94 7.63 70.55
CA LEU A 138 7.33 7.61 69.14
C LEU A 138 8.83 7.92 69.06
N ALA A 139 9.62 7.00 68.51
CA ALA A 139 10.98 7.28 68.05
C ALA A 139 11.14 6.91 66.58
N HIS A 140 11.39 7.94 65.78
CA HIS A 140 11.78 7.86 64.37
C HIS A 140 13.10 7.07 64.20
N SER A 141 13.14 6.19 63.20
CA SER A 141 14.39 5.77 62.53
C SER A 141 14.05 5.42 61.08
N ALA A 142 14.45 6.27 60.11
CA ALA A 142 15.57 6.03 59.18
C ALA A 142 15.39 4.73 58.36
N THR A 143 15.37 4.66 57.02
CA THR A 143 16.26 5.31 56.02
C THR A 143 15.82 4.86 54.61
N LYS A 144 15.83 5.75 53.60
CA LYS A 144 16.24 5.51 52.19
C LYS A 144 15.95 6.78 51.38
N GLU A 145 16.93 7.63 51.15
CA GLU A 145 17.78 7.65 49.94
C GLU A 145 17.01 7.60 48.62
N THR A 146 17.06 8.75 47.96
CA THR A 146 17.29 8.99 46.52
C THR A 146 16.35 8.35 45.50
N ASN A 147 15.50 9.18 44.87
CA ASN A 147 15.84 9.72 43.56
C ASN A 147 14.85 10.78 43.09
N LYS A 148 15.44 11.76 42.38
CA LYS A 148 14.84 12.93 41.73
C LYS A 148 13.55 12.63 40.97
N SER A 149 12.57 13.50 41.19
CA SER A 149 11.51 13.81 40.24
C SER A 149 12.08 14.63 39.09
N GLU A 150 12.13 14.05 37.89
CA GLU A 150 12.10 14.79 36.62
C GLU A 150 10.95 14.18 35.80
N PRO A 151 9.83 14.90 35.63
CA PRO A 151 8.66 14.40 34.94
C PRO A 151 8.66 14.85 33.48
N ASP A 152 9.66 14.48 32.68
CA ASP A 152 9.73 14.91 31.27
C ASP A 152 10.68 14.00 30.47
N ASP A 153 10.32 12.74 30.17
CA ASP A 153 11.02 12.03 29.06
C ASP A 153 10.41 10.73 28.51
N PHE A 154 9.19 10.34 28.87
CA PHE A 154 8.60 9.14 28.25
C PHE A 154 8.11 9.41 26.82
N MET A 155 7.64 10.63 26.53
CA MET A 155 7.13 11.00 25.21
C MET A 155 8.25 11.32 24.21
N ALA A 156 9.40 11.85 24.64
CA ALA A 156 10.50 12.14 23.71
C ALA A 156 11.18 10.85 23.18
N LYS A 157 11.15 9.76 23.97
CA LYS A 157 11.71 8.47 23.56
C LYS A 157 10.83 7.71 22.56
N ALA A 158 9.51 7.94 22.56
CA ALA A 158 8.59 7.38 21.57
C ALA A 158 8.67 8.10 20.21
N VAL A 159 8.99 9.41 20.21
CA VAL A 159 9.25 10.17 18.98
C VAL A 159 10.60 9.78 18.37
N ALA A 160 11.60 9.42 19.18
CA ALA A 160 12.91 8.97 18.69
C ALA A 160 12.93 7.55 18.07
N THR A 161 11.88 6.74 18.26
CA THR A 161 11.70 5.44 17.57
C THR A 161 10.72 5.52 16.39
N SER A 162 10.15 6.69 16.13
CA SER A 162 9.34 6.91 14.94
C SER A 162 10.23 7.45 13.83
N ASP A 163 10.86 6.54 13.08
CA ASP A 163 11.42 6.84 11.76
C ASP A 163 10.26 7.21 10.81
N ILE A 164 9.72 8.41 10.97
CA ILE A 164 8.94 9.10 9.94
C ILE A 164 9.87 10.17 9.39
N ILE A 165 10.76 9.72 8.51
CA ILE A 165 11.64 10.59 7.75
C ILE A 165 10.76 11.35 6.75
N GLU A 166 10.75 12.68 6.84
CA GLU A 166 10.48 13.56 5.71
C GLU A 166 11.52 13.26 4.62
N SER A 167 11.20 12.37 3.68
CA SER A 167 12.03 12.12 2.50
C SER A 167 11.23 12.42 1.24
N THR A 168 11.52 13.58 0.65
CA THR A 168 11.25 13.92 -0.75
C THR A 168 12.18 13.12 -1.68
N THR A 169 12.21 11.81 -1.52
CA THR A 169 12.98 10.91 -2.37
C THR A 169 12.23 9.60 -2.39
N GLN A 170 11.94 9.10 -3.60
CA GLN A 170 11.23 7.86 -3.84
C GLN A 170 12.12 6.70 -3.38
N GLU A 171 12.17 6.48 -2.07
CA GLU A 171 12.86 5.36 -1.46
C GLU A 171 12.03 4.12 -1.67
N VAL A 172 12.64 3.13 -2.30
CA VAL A 172 12.11 1.78 -2.43
C VAL A 172 11.96 1.23 -1.01
N ILE A 173 10.72 1.13 -0.53
CA ILE A 173 10.43 0.50 0.76
C ILE A 173 10.62 -1.00 0.56
N VAL A 174 11.81 -1.51 0.88
CA VAL A 174 12.09 -2.95 0.87
C VAL A 174 11.48 -3.53 2.14
N ARG A 175 10.36 -4.24 2.00
CA ARG A 175 9.79 -5.01 3.12
C ARG A 175 10.43 -6.39 3.13
N ASP A 176 11.69 -6.43 3.56
CA ASP A 176 12.53 -7.65 3.51
C ASP A 176 11.90 -8.89 4.15
N LYS A 177 11.01 -8.68 5.13
CA LYS A 177 10.33 -9.76 5.88
C LYS A 177 8.98 -10.17 5.31
N GLU A 178 8.37 -9.38 4.43
CA GLU A 178 7.06 -9.68 3.82
C GLU A 178 7.27 -10.46 2.51
N ILE A 179 6.65 -11.63 2.43
CA ILE A 179 6.83 -12.58 1.34
C ILE A 179 5.47 -12.90 0.72
N GLU A 180 5.39 -12.82 -0.61
CA GLU A 180 4.21 -13.19 -1.38
C GLU A 180 4.35 -14.62 -1.91
N LEU A 181 3.40 -15.48 -1.54
CA LEU A 181 3.31 -16.86 -1.98
C LEU A 181 2.17 -16.98 -3.00
N GLU A 182 2.48 -16.99 -4.28
CA GLU A 182 1.49 -17.16 -5.36
C GLU A 182 1.29 -18.64 -5.69
N ILE A 183 0.04 -19.11 -5.63
CA ILE A 183 -0.30 -20.50 -5.89
C ILE A 183 -0.74 -20.66 -7.34
N LEU A 184 0.01 -21.45 -8.11
CA LEU A 184 -0.26 -21.69 -9.51
C LEU A 184 -1.39 -22.70 -9.73
N PRO A 185 -2.15 -22.58 -10.84
CA PRO A 185 -3.10 -23.61 -11.26
C PRO A 185 -2.45 -25.00 -11.42
N PRO A 186 -3.17 -26.10 -11.11
CA PRO A 186 -4.56 -26.16 -10.65
C PRO A 186 -4.71 -25.80 -9.16
N VAL A 187 -5.68 -24.93 -8.86
CA VAL A 187 -5.97 -24.45 -7.51
C VAL A 187 -6.83 -25.47 -6.77
N ASP A 188 -6.46 -25.80 -5.53
CA ASP A 188 -7.21 -26.72 -4.64
C ASP A 188 -7.39 -26.07 -3.27
N ALA A 189 -8.61 -25.61 -2.98
CA ALA A 189 -8.93 -24.89 -1.74
C ALA A 189 -8.57 -25.68 -0.48
N VAL A 190 -8.71 -27.01 -0.49
CA VAL A 190 -8.42 -27.87 0.68
C VAL A 190 -6.92 -27.93 0.95
N LYS A 191 -6.10 -27.93 -0.11
CA LYS A 191 -4.64 -27.87 0.03
C LYS A 191 -4.18 -26.51 0.50
N ILE A 192 -4.82 -25.44 0.02
CA ILE A 192 -4.49 -24.07 0.40
C ILE A 192 -4.75 -23.84 1.89
N THR A 193 -5.92 -24.24 2.40
CA THR A 193 -6.22 -24.10 3.83
C THR A 193 -5.25 -24.90 4.69
N LYS A 194 -4.90 -26.12 4.28
CA LYS A 194 -3.90 -26.92 4.99
C LYS A 194 -2.51 -26.29 4.99
N ILE A 195 -2.10 -25.67 3.88
CA ILE A 195 -0.83 -24.94 3.80
C ILE A 195 -0.88 -23.75 4.76
N MET A 196 -1.98 -23.00 4.80
CA MET A 196 -2.15 -21.90 5.76
C MET A 196 -2.07 -22.38 7.20
N ASP A 197 -2.80 -23.44 7.57
CA ASP A 197 -2.78 -24.00 8.93
C ASP A 197 -1.35 -24.43 9.33
N GLN A 198 -0.60 -25.03 8.40
CA GLN A 198 0.77 -25.47 8.66
C GLN A 198 1.75 -24.30 8.77
N LEU A 199 1.53 -23.23 8.01
CA LEU A 199 2.32 -22.01 8.11
C LEU A 199 2.01 -21.27 9.40
N GLU A 200 0.74 -21.09 9.78
CA GLU A 200 0.36 -20.40 11.02
C GLU A 200 0.92 -21.10 12.29
N ASN A 201 1.07 -22.43 12.24
CA ASN A 201 1.68 -23.20 13.33
C ASN A 201 3.22 -23.28 13.25
N ALA A 202 3.85 -22.78 12.19
CA ALA A 202 5.30 -22.79 12.05
C ALA A 202 5.90 -21.59 12.80
N SER A 203 6.89 -21.86 13.68
CA SER A 203 7.59 -20.82 14.45
C SER A 203 8.38 -19.81 13.60
N GLU A 204 8.60 -20.16 12.34
CA GLU A 204 9.37 -19.43 11.34
C GLU A 204 8.58 -18.28 10.70
N VAL A 205 7.26 -18.21 10.89
CA VAL A 205 6.40 -17.17 10.31
C VAL A 205 5.47 -16.55 11.35
N GLU A 206 5.06 -15.30 11.15
CA GLU A 206 4.27 -14.54 12.15
C GLU A 206 2.83 -14.27 11.72
N VAL A 207 2.63 -13.82 10.48
CA VAL A 207 1.30 -13.44 9.98
C VAL A 207 1.11 -14.11 8.63
N VAL A 208 -0.05 -14.77 8.48
CA VAL A 208 -0.46 -15.48 7.27
C VAL A 208 -1.82 -14.91 6.84
N GLU A 209 -1.86 -14.22 5.70
CA GLU A 209 -3.10 -13.69 5.12
C GLU A 209 -3.36 -14.32 3.74
N LEU A 210 -4.59 -14.72 3.46
CA LEU A 210 -5.00 -15.22 2.14
C LEU A 210 -5.75 -14.14 1.36
N ILE A 211 -5.24 -13.82 0.18
CA ILE A 211 -5.91 -13.01 -0.83
C ILE A 211 -6.54 -13.95 -1.87
N PRO A 212 -7.87 -14.17 -1.83
CA PRO A 212 -8.54 -15.02 -2.79
C PRO A 212 -8.54 -14.38 -4.18
N ARG A 213 -7.98 -15.10 -5.16
CA ARG A 213 -8.02 -14.72 -6.59
C ARG A 213 -8.47 -15.91 -7.43
N PRO A 214 -9.23 -15.70 -8.54
CA PRO A 214 -9.88 -16.79 -9.27
C PRO A 214 -8.95 -17.89 -9.79
N ASN A 215 -7.68 -17.58 -10.07
CA ASN A 215 -6.72 -18.55 -10.66
C ASN A 215 -5.34 -18.57 -9.99
N HIS A 216 -5.03 -17.60 -9.14
CA HIS A 216 -3.70 -17.43 -8.55
C HIS A 216 -3.85 -16.84 -7.14
N PRO A 217 -4.41 -17.61 -6.18
CA PRO A 217 -4.53 -17.15 -4.81
C PRO A 217 -3.14 -16.83 -4.25
N VAL A 218 -3.08 -15.77 -3.45
CA VAL A 218 -1.82 -15.28 -2.88
C VAL A 218 -1.90 -15.40 -1.37
N ILE A 219 -0.89 -16.01 -0.76
CA ILE A 219 -0.71 -16.00 0.69
C ILE A 219 0.41 -15.00 1.02
N ILE A 220 0.12 -14.03 1.88
CA ILE A 220 1.14 -13.10 2.41
C ILE A 220 1.66 -13.70 3.70
N VAL A 221 2.98 -13.81 3.81
CA VAL A 221 3.67 -14.38 4.96
C VAL A 221 4.77 -13.45 5.45
N TYR A 222 4.89 -13.32 6.77
CA TYR A 222 5.99 -12.57 7.41
C TYR A 222 7.01 -13.54 7.97
N GLU A 223 8.26 -13.43 7.50
CA GLU A 223 9.34 -14.31 7.90
C GLU A 223 10.04 -13.82 9.18
N ASN A 224 10.03 -14.65 10.24
CA ASN A 224 10.68 -14.35 11.52
C ASN A 224 12.20 -14.52 11.45
N LYS A 225 12.69 -15.41 10.59
CA LYS A 225 14.12 -15.73 10.42
C LYS A 225 14.49 -15.76 8.94
N PRO A 226 15.54 -15.05 8.51
CA PRO A 226 15.86 -14.93 7.08
C PRO A 226 16.06 -16.30 6.42
N ASN A 227 15.40 -16.49 5.28
CA ASN A 227 15.50 -17.65 4.38
C ASN A 227 15.06 -19.01 4.97
N SER A 228 14.28 -19.01 6.05
CA SER A 228 13.74 -20.23 6.66
C SER A 228 12.45 -20.71 5.97
N LEU A 229 11.71 -19.82 5.30
CA LEU A 229 10.43 -20.15 4.69
C LEU A 229 10.55 -21.15 3.54
N LEU A 230 11.61 -21.05 2.73
CA LEU A 230 11.82 -21.95 1.58
C LEU A 230 11.97 -23.41 2.05
N ASP A 231 12.70 -23.63 3.14
CA ASP A 231 12.89 -24.95 3.74
C ASP A 231 11.60 -25.49 4.38
N VAL A 232 10.79 -24.61 4.97
CA VAL A 232 9.46 -24.97 5.48
C VAL A 232 8.55 -25.40 4.32
N LEU A 233 8.47 -24.60 3.26
CA LEU A 233 7.63 -24.88 2.08
C LEU A 233 8.01 -26.19 1.39
N LYS A 234 9.31 -26.50 1.27
CA LYS A 234 9.79 -27.78 0.70
C LYS A 234 9.43 -29.01 1.54
N LYS A 235 9.19 -28.84 2.85
CA LYS A 235 8.77 -29.94 3.74
C LYS A 235 7.27 -30.20 3.69
N LEU A 236 6.48 -29.26 3.16
CA LEU A 236 5.02 -29.40 3.08
C LEU A 236 4.65 -30.42 2.00
N SER A 237 4.03 -31.53 2.40
CA SER A 237 3.58 -32.58 1.48
C SER A 237 2.55 -32.12 0.42
N MET A 238 1.90 -30.98 0.64
CA MET A 238 0.92 -30.38 -0.26
C MET A 238 1.57 -29.47 -1.32
N VAL A 239 2.86 -29.12 -1.15
CA VAL A 239 3.64 -28.27 -2.04
C VAL A 239 4.45 -29.16 -3.00
N GLY A 240 4.28 -28.92 -4.30
CA GLY A 240 4.96 -29.65 -5.37
C GLY A 240 6.28 -29.01 -5.79
N LYS A 241 6.23 -27.75 -6.26
CA LYS A 241 7.41 -26.99 -6.69
C LYS A 241 7.35 -25.58 -6.10
N VAL A 242 8.51 -25.05 -5.72
CA VAL A 242 8.67 -23.68 -5.22
C VAL A 242 9.72 -22.99 -6.08
N ASN A 243 9.35 -21.90 -6.73
CA ASN A 243 10.26 -21.06 -7.52
C ASN A 243 10.36 -19.68 -6.87
N GLU A 244 11.58 -19.20 -6.64
CA GLU A 244 11.81 -17.83 -6.19
C GLU A 244 11.83 -16.90 -7.39
N ILE A 245 10.99 -15.87 -7.36
CA ILE A 245 11.00 -14.80 -8.34
C ILE A 245 11.86 -13.67 -7.75
N PRO A 246 12.92 -13.24 -8.46
CA PRO A 246 13.73 -12.12 -8.00
C PRO A 246 12.83 -10.90 -7.85
N ALA A 247 12.95 -10.24 -6.70
CA ALA A 247 12.09 -9.13 -6.35
C ALA A 247 12.23 -8.00 -7.39
N SER A 248 11.20 -7.79 -8.19
CA SER A 248 11.10 -6.69 -9.14
C SER A 248 10.27 -5.58 -8.51
N PRO A 249 10.68 -4.31 -8.60
CA PRO A 249 9.84 -3.22 -8.15
C PRO A 249 8.55 -3.23 -8.98
N ASN A 250 7.45 -3.61 -8.36
CA ASN A 250 6.14 -3.34 -8.92
C ASN A 250 5.93 -1.82 -8.88
N GLY A 251 5.14 -1.25 -9.80
CA GLY A 251 4.97 0.21 -10.02
C GLY A 251 4.55 1.06 -8.80
N SER A 252 4.43 0.47 -7.61
CA SER A 252 4.31 1.10 -6.29
C SER A 252 5.65 1.36 -5.57
N GLY A 253 6.80 0.92 -6.10
CA GLY A 253 8.10 1.10 -5.45
C GLY A 253 8.36 0.19 -4.25
N ILE A 254 7.49 -0.80 -4.00
CA ILE A 254 7.67 -1.79 -2.91
C ILE A 254 8.33 -3.04 -3.51
N VAL A 255 9.47 -3.44 -2.93
CA VAL A 255 10.19 -4.67 -3.30
C VAL A 255 9.86 -5.72 -2.24
N ARG A 256 9.17 -6.79 -2.66
CA ARG A 256 8.83 -7.96 -1.83
C ARG A 256 9.43 -9.21 -2.46
N ARG A 257 9.87 -10.15 -1.61
CA ARG A 257 10.24 -11.50 -2.09
C ARG A 257 8.98 -12.23 -2.52
N LYS A 258 9.04 -12.88 -3.68
CA LYS A 258 7.90 -13.60 -4.24
C LYS A 258 8.29 -15.04 -4.52
N TYR A 259 7.47 -15.98 -4.06
CA TYR A 259 7.58 -17.38 -4.41
C TYR A 259 6.35 -17.83 -5.19
N GLU A 260 6.57 -18.54 -6.30
CA GLU A 260 5.54 -19.30 -6.98
C GLU A 260 5.52 -20.72 -6.46
N ILE A 261 4.34 -21.20 -6.08
CA ILE A 261 4.12 -22.52 -5.53
C ILE A 261 3.16 -23.29 -6.43
N SER A 262 3.60 -24.45 -6.92
CA SER A 262 2.73 -25.45 -7.54
C SER A 262 2.24 -26.41 -6.47
N LEU A 263 0.95 -26.76 -6.46
CA LEU A 263 0.41 -27.76 -5.55
C LEU A 263 0.83 -29.18 -5.99
N ALA A 264 1.09 -30.06 -5.02
CA ALA A 264 1.40 -31.46 -5.29
C ALA A 264 0.19 -32.16 -5.93
N ALA A 265 0.44 -33.05 -6.90
CA ALA A 265 -0.63 -33.82 -7.55
C ALA A 265 -1.37 -34.68 -6.50
N ASN A 266 -2.69 -34.82 -6.64
CA ASN A 266 -3.44 -35.76 -5.81
C ASN A 266 -2.91 -37.17 -6.10
N ALA A 267 -2.41 -37.85 -5.06
CA ALA A 267 -2.19 -39.29 -5.13
C ALA A 267 -3.55 -39.94 -5.37
N VAL A 268 -3.82 -40.30 -6.62
CA VAL A 268 -4.97 -41.12 -7.00
C VAL A 268 -4.79 -42.45 -6.26
N LYS A 269 -5.57 -42.64 -5.19
CA LYS A 269 -5.78 -43.94 -4.56
C LYS A 269 -7.12 -44.48 -5.00
#